data_AF-A0A943SNB2-F1
#
_entry.id   AF-A0A943SNB2-F1
#
_cell.length_a   1.000
_cell.length_b   1.000
_cell.length_c   1.000
_cell.angle_alpha   90.00
_cell.angle_beta   90.00
_cell.angle_gamma   90.00
#
_symmetry.space_group_name_H-M   'P 1'
#
loop_
_entity.id
_entity.type
_entity.pdbx_description
1 polymer ?
#
loop_
_entity_poly.entity_id
_entity_poly.type
_entity_poly.pdbx_seq_one_letter_code
_entity_poly.pdbx_strand_id
1 'polypeptide(L)'
;YIEGIMKQETVETLLSCLRAVVQSGTAQSIQIKDVPMAAKTGTALRGAEKTEKISWLAAWWQDAPQGNRLAVTMIDSPRGMVDHKHAVTKELLRP
;
A
#
# COMPACT_ATOMS: atom_id res chain seq x y z
N TYR A 1 0.45 -4.17 20.09
CA TYR A 1 1.49 -4.78 19.23
C TYR A 1 1.80 -6.14 19.83
N ILE A 2 1.68 -7.23 19.07
CA ILE A 2 2.03 -8.57 19.54
C ILE A 2 3.36 -8.92 18.87
N GLU A 3 4.39 -9.08 19.67
CA GLU A 3 5.71 -9.44 19.20
C GLU A 3 5.76 -10.93 18.86
N GLY A 4 6.55 -11.32 17.85
CA GLY A 4 6.74 -12.72 17.49
C GLY A 4 5.56 -13.42 16.80
N ILE A 5 4.59 -12.68 16.22
CA ILE A 5 3.53 -13.30 15.39
C ILE A 5 4.13 -14.05 14.18
N MET A 6 5.22 -13.54 13.62
CA MET A 6 5.93 -14.13 12.50
C MET A 6 7.43 -14.21 12.78
N LYS A 7 8.09 -15.22 12.20
CA LYS A 7 9.55 -15.30 12.17
C LYS A 7 10.11 -14.13 11.38
N GLN A 8 11.26 -13.61 11.81
CA GLN A 8 11.95 -12.50 11.15
C GLN A 8 12.22 -12.79 9.67
N GLU A 9 12.69 -14.00 9.34
CA GLU A 9 12.92 -14.45 7.96
C GLU A 9 11.66 -14.35 7.06
N THR A 10 10.49 -14.66 7.62
CA THR A 10 9.21 -14.55 6.90
C THR A 10 8.89 -13.08 6.61
N VAL A 11 9.12 -12.20 7.60
CA VAL A 11 8.91 -10.75 7.43
C VAL A 11 9.84 -10.20 6.35
N GLU A 12 11.13 -10.56 6.38
CA GLU A 12 12.13 -10.12 5.40
C GLU A 12 11.80 -10.58 3.98
N THR A 13 11.37 -11.85 3.84
CA THR A 13 10.91 -12.40 2.56
C THR A 13 9.72 -11.60 2.03
N LEU A 14 8.69 -11.39 2.84
CA LEU A 14 7.51 -10.60 2.44
C LEU A 14 7.87 -9.16 2.09
N LEU A 15 8.76 -8.55 2.86
CA LEU A 15 9.15 -7.16 2.67
C LEU A 15 9.86 -6.94 1.34
N SER A 16 10.71 -7.89 0.91
CA SER A 16 11.35 -7.85 -0.40
C SER A 16 10.31 -7.82 -1.54
N CYS A 17 9.29 -8.69 -1.46
CA CYS A 17 8.19 -8.73 -2.42
C CYS A 17 7.36 -7.44 -2.40
N LEU A 18 7.08 -6.89 -1.21
CA LEU A 18 6.29 -5.65 -1.07
C LEU A 18 7.05 -4.41 -1.54
N ARG A 19 8.39 -4.39 -1.45
CA ARG A 19 9.22 -3.35 -2.05
C ARG A 19 9.18 -3.42 -3.58
N ALA A 20 9.20 -4.63 -4.16
CA ALA A 20 9.06 -4.80 -5.61
C ALA A 20 7.74 -4.25 -6.16
N VAL A 21 6.64 -4.33 -5.38
CA VAL A 21 5.34 -3.73 -5.74
C VAL A 21 5.44 -2.21 -5.95
N VAL A 22 6.30 -1.53 -5.19
CA VAL A 22 6.57 -0.09 -5.34
C VAL A 22 7.65 0.18 -6.38
N GLN A 23 8.63 -0.71 -6.55
CA GLN A 23 9.74 -0.48 -7.48
C GLN A 23 9.32 -0.61 -8.95
N SER A 24 8.54 -1.64 -9.26
CA SER A 24 8.20 -2.01 -10.64
C SER A 24 6.81 -2.61 -10.77
N GLY A 25 6.03 -2.65 -9.70
CA GLY A 25 4.73 -3.32 -9.64
C GLY A 25 3.55 -2.38 -9.65
N THR A 26 2.43 -2.88 -9.12
CA THR A 26 1.14 -2.17 -9.18
C THR A 26 1.12 -0.86 -8.42
N ALA A 27 2.00 -0.63 -7.44
CA ALA A 27 2.07 0.60 -6.66
C ALA A 27 3.18 1.57 -7.12
N GLN A 28 3.78 1.37 -8.29
CA GLN A 28 4.95 2.15 -8.74
C GLN A 28 4.77 3.67 -8.65
N SER A 29 3.57 4.18 -8.93
CA SER A 29 3.30 5.62 -8.92
C SER A 29 3.51 6.31 -7.56
N ILE A 30 3.53 5.56 -6.45
CA ILE A 30 3.75 6.13 -5.12
C ILE A 30 5.22 6.40 -4.81
N GLN A 31 6.16 5.96 -5.66
CA GLN A 31 7.60 6.19 -5.45
C GLN A 31 7.93 7.64 -5.11
N ILE A 32 8.71 7.81 -4.05
CA ILE A 32 9.32 9.06 -3.61
C ILE A 32 10.82 8.81 -3.59
N LYS A 33 11.59 9.76 -4.14
CA LYS A 33 13.04 9.63 -4.24
C LYS A 33 13.64 9.42 -2.84
N ASP A 34 14.55 8.45 -2.74
CA ASP A 34 15.30 8.11 -1.53
C ASP A 34 14.44 7.65 -0.31
N VAL A 35 13.17 7.28 -0.55
CA VAL A 35 12.26 6.79 0.50
C VAL A 35 11.99 5.29 0.30
N PRO A 36 12.49 4.40 1.18
CA PRO A 36 12.35 2.95 1.05
C PRO A 36 10.93 2.51 1.42
N MET A 37 10.05 2.45 0.43
CA MET A 37 8.66 2.03 0.62
C MET A 37 8.40 0.58 0.25
N ALA A 38 7.52 -0.03 1.01
CA ALA A 38 6.88 -1.31 0.72
C ALA A 38 5.37 -1.10 0.64
N ALA A 39 4.68 -1.76 -0.30
CA ALA A 39 3.24 -1.58 -0.43
C ALA A 39 2.50 -2.81 -0.94
N LYS A 40 1.20 -2.82 -0.69
CA LYS A 40 0.27 -3.76 -1.32
C LYS A 40 -1.00 -3.05 -1.77
N THR A 41 -1.38 -3.30 -3.02
CA THR A 41 -2.68 -2.93 -3.56
C THR A 41 -3.71 -4.04 -3.35
N GLY A 42 -4.97 -3.67 -3.19
CA GLY A 42 -6.11 -4.57 -3.18
C GLY A 42 -7.33 -3.95 -3.87
N THR A 43 -8.17 -4.78 -4.48
CA THR A 43 -9.46 -4.36 -5.04
C THR A 43 -10.48 -5.44 -4.72
N ALA A 44 -11.60 -5.04 -4.14
CA ALA A 44 -12.77 -5.89 -3.94
C ALA A 44 -13.93 -5.37 -4.78
N LEU A 45 -14.68 -6.27 -5.41
CA LEU A 45 -15.92 -5.93 -6.12
C LEU A 45 -17.10 -6.20 -5.19
N ARG A 46 -18.05 -5.27 -5.12
CA ARG A 46 -19.22 -5.34 -4.24
C ARG A 46 -20.52 -5.51 -5.03
N GLY A 47 -21.46 -6.26 -4.46
CA GLY A 47 -22.77 -6.55 -5.03
C GLY A 47 -22.78 -7.72 -6.02
N ALA A 48 -23.96 -8.33 -6.21
CA ALA A 48 -24.15 -9.43 -7.16
C ALA A 48 -23.75 -9.03 -8.59
N GLU A 49 -24.06 -7.80 -8.97
CA GLU A 49 -23.75 -7.23 -10.28
C GLU A 49 -22.34 -6.65 -10.40
N LYS A 50 -21.57 -6.59 -9.28
CA LYS A 50 -20.19 -6.08 -9.25
C LYS A 50 -20.05 -4.67 -9.86
N THR A 51 -21.03 -3.80 -9.60
CA THR A 51 -21.08 -2.41 -10.10
C THR A 51 -20.26 -1.45 -9.25
N GLU A 52 -19.92 -1.84 -8.02
CA GLU A 52 -19.12 -1.07 -7.07
C GLU A 52 -17.77 -1.74 -6.81
N LYS A 53 -16.78 -0.95 -6.41
CA LYS A 53 -15.46 -1.43 -5.99
C LYS A 53 -14.97 -0.72 -4.73
N ILE A 54 -14.25 -1.47 -3.92
CA ILE A 54 -13.43 -0.94 -2.82
C ILE A 54 -11.97 -1.14 -3.20
N SER A 55 -11.23 -0.04 -3.31
CA SER A 55 -9.82 -0.06 -3.69
C SER A 55 -8.94 0.31 -2.49
N TRP A 56 -7.99 -0.56 -2.18
CA TRP A 56 -7.09 -0.48 -1.04
C TRP A 56 -5.65 -0.26 -1.50
N LEU A 57 -4.92 0.56 -0.73
CA LEU A 57 -3.48 0.65 -0.79
C LEU A 57 -2.93 0.79 0.63
N ALA A 58 -2.16 -0.20 1.07
CA ALA A 58 -1.36 -0.12 2.29
C ALA A 58 0.09 0.11 1.90
N ALA A 59 0.72 1.15 2.43
CA ALA A 59 2.11 1.50 2.15
C ALA A 59 2.85 1.84 3.45
N TRP A 60 4.02 1.25 3.60
CA TRP A 60 4.88 1.38 4.77
C TRP A 60 6.21 2.02 4.36
N TRP A 61 6.56 3.10 5.05
CA TRP A 61 7.90 3.68 5.05
C TRP A 61 8.61 3.24 6.32
N GLN A 62 9.51 2.29 6.14
CA GLN A 62 10.38 1.79 7.19
C GLN A 62 11.49 2.81 7.50
N ASP A 63 11.78 3.00 8.78
CA ASP A 63 12.86 3.86 9.28
C ASP A 63 12.73 5.33 8.82
N ALA A 64 11.50 5.84 8.70
CA ALA A 64 11.30 7.26 8.47
C ALA A 64 11.90 8.08 9.64
N PRO A 65 12.35 9.34 9.41
CA PRO A 65 13.06 10.12 10.43
C PRO A 65 12.31 10.30 11.77
N GLN A 66 10.98 10.21 11.73
CA GLN A 66 10.10 10.37 12.90
C GLN A 66 9.58 9.02 13.44
N GLY A 67 10.20 7.91 13.01
CA GLY A 67 9.72 6.55 13.24
C GLY A 67 8.88 6.02 12.08
N ASN A 68 8.70 4.70 12.05
CA ASN A 68 7.96 3.99 11.01
C ASN A 68 6.61 4.63 10.68
N ARG A 69 6.34 4.89 9.40
CA ARG A 69 5.06 5.46 8.93
C ARG A 69 4.28 4.45 8.11
N LEU A 70 3.03 4.20 8.47
CA LEU A 70 2.09 3.35 7.73
C LEU A 70 0.90 4.19 7.26
N ALA A 71 0.63 4.19 5.96
CA ALA A 71 -0.57 4.76 5.38
C ALA A 71 -1.46 3.64 4.82
N VAL A 72 -2.74 3.66 5.16
CA VAL A 72 -3.75 2.78 4.59
C VAL A 72 -4.83 3.65 3.97
N THR A 73 -4.99 3.56 2.66
CA THR A 73 -6.02 4.29 1.91
C THR A 73 -7.05 3.31 1.38
N MET A 74 -8.32 3.62 1.62
CA MET A 74 -9.48 2.90 1.08
C MET A 74 -10.35 3.90 0.33
N ILE A 75 -10.73 3.58 -0.90
CA ILE A 75 -11.70 4.34 -1.68
C ILE A 75 -12.83 3.42 -2.08
N ASP A 76 -14.05 3.78 -1.66
CA ASP A 76 -15.29 3.20 -2.15
C ASP A 76 -15.77 4.01 -3.37
N SER A 77 -16.05 3.34 -4.48
CA SER A 77 -16.40 4.01 -5.74
C SER A 77 -17.12 3.08 -6.71
N PRO A 78 -17.83 3.61 -7.72
CA PRO A 78 -18.30 2.82 -8.85
C PRO A 78 -17.14 2.13 -9.57
N ARG A 79 -17.33 0.91 -10.05
CA ARG A 79 -16.28 0.08 -10.65
C ARG A 79 -15.56 0.75 -11.82
N GLY A 80 -16.29 1.51 -12.64
CA GLY A 80 -15.76 2.18 -13.83
C GLY A 80 -15.01 3.49 -13.57
N MET A 81 -15.04 4.00 -12.34
CA MET A 81 -14.37 5.27 -12.00
C MET A 81 -12.89 5.05 -11.69
N VAL A 82 -12.06 6.02 -12.04
CA VAL A 82 -10.67 6.05 -11.59
C VAL A 82 -10.64 6.31 -10.09
N ASP A 83 -9.94 5.47 -9.33
CA ASP A 83 -9.72 5.71 -7.89
C ASP A 83 -8.37 6.39 -7.66
N HIS A 84 -8.33 7.35 -6.75
CA HIS A 84 -7.15 8.19 -6.49
C HIS A 84 -6.28 7.68 -5.33
N LYS A 85 -6.38 6.39 -4.97
CA LYS A 85 -5.73 5.85 -3.75
C LYS A 85 -4.22 6.07 -3.78
N HIS A 86 -3.59 5.96 -4.94
CA HIS A 86 -2.15 6.16 -5.10
C HIS A 86 -1.73 7.60 -4.82
N ALA A 87 -2.47 8.58 -5.35
CA ALA A 87 -2.19 9.99 -5.14
C ALA A 87 -2.35 10.35 -3.66
N VAL A 88 -3.47 9.92 -3.04
CA VAL A 88 -3.73 10.16 -1.62
C VAL A 88 -2.66 9.52 -0.74
N THR A 89 -2.34 8.24 -0.94
CA THR A 89 -1.31 7.55 -0.17
C THR A 89 0.06 8.22 -0.31
N LYS A 90 0.43 8.66 -1.52
CA LYS A 90 1.70 9.33 -1.77
C LYS A 90 1.82 10.65 -1.00
N GLU A 91 0.77 11.45 -0.98
CA GLU A 91 0.77 12.71 -0.23
C GLU A 91 0.86 12.47 1.28
N LEU A 92 0.18 11.45 1.81
CA LEU A 92 0.24 11.10 3.23
C LEU A 92 1.63 10.61 3.69
N LEU A 93 2.40 10.02 2.77
CA LEU A 93 3.76 9.52 3.04
C LEU A 93 4.86 10.50 2.62
N ARG A 94 4.50 11.70 2.16
CA ARG A 94 5.49 12.72 1.82
C ARG A 94 6.29 13.10 3.09
N PRO A 95 7.64 13.14 3.01
CA PRO A 95 8.50 13.52 4.12
C PRO A 95 8.09 14.84 4.78
#